data_AF-A0A1M6FVH5-F1
#
_entry.id   AF-A0A1M6FVH5-F1
#
_cell.length_a   1.000
_cell.length_b   1.000
_cell.length_c   1.000
_cell.angle_alpha   90.00
_cell.angle_beta   90.00
_cell.angle_gamma   90.00
#
_symmetry.space_group_name_H-M   'P 1'
#
loop_
_entity.id
_entity.type
_entity.pdbx_description
1 polymer ?
#
loop_
_entity_poly.entity_id
_entity_poly.type
_entity_poly.pdbx_seq_one_letter_code
_entity_poly.pdbx_strand_id
1 'polypeptide(L)'
;MKALLFLFSALMCVLFSCQPSPKVQNEGDSDAQEVFVDTTPKATAIFWVDKNKKLPGYMSGKPVPIRTLKAQVEIDTVGCIEVLSYVKPQTESVKKHINRCLETFRVKKVLMDSAYINPGIQYVQIRYTPSKIKD
;
A
#
# COMPACT_ATOMS: atom_id res chain seq x y z
N MET A 1 -55.79 9.13 8.69
CA MET A 1 -55.04 9.29 7.42
C MET A 1 -54.18 10.56 7.44
N LYS A 2 -53.29 10.73 8.44
CA LYS A 2 -52.44 11.93 8.59
C LYS A 2 -50.96 11.52 8.76
N ALA A 3 -50.70 10.45 9.51
CA ALA A 3 -49.37 9.85 9.66
C ALA A 3 -48.78 9.30 8.34
N LEU A 4 -49.64 8.81 7.42
CA LEU A 4 -49.21 8.32 6.12
C LEU A 4 -48.69 9.45 5.20
N LEU A 5 -49.24 10.66 5.35
CA LEU A 5 -48.81 11.84 4.59
C LEU A 5 -47.43 12.33 5.04
N PHE A 6 -47.15 12.26 6.35
CA PHE A 6 -45.84 12.61 6.92
C PHE A 6 -44.73 11.63 6.49
N LEU A 7 -45.05 10.33 6.37
CA LEU A 7 -44.09 9.34 5.88
C LEU A 7 -43.73 9.58 4.40
N PHE A 8 -44.72 9.94 3.57
CA PHE A 8 -44.51 10.26 2.16
C PHE A 8 -43.70 11.56 1.98
N SER A 9 -43.96 12.58 2.79
CA SER A 9 -43.20 13.83 2.79
C SER A 9 -41.72 13.62 3.14
N ALA A 10 -41.43 12.76 4.14
CA ALA A 10 -40.06 12.45 4.52
C ALA A 10 -39.31 11.68 3.42
N LEU A 11 -39.99 10.76 2.72
CA LEU A 11 -39.41 9.99 1.62
C LEU A 11 -39.06 10.87 0.41
N MET A 12 -39.89 11.88 0.10
CA MET A 12 -39.64 12.82 -0.99
C MET A 12 -38.47 13.77 -0.69
N CYS A 13 -38.24 14.14 0.57
CA CYS A 13 -37.07 14.94 0.96
C CYS A 13 -35.76 14.19 0.73
N VAL A 14 -35.70 12.88 1.00
CA VAL A 14 -34.49 12.07 0.76
C VAL A 14 -34.18 11.93 -0.73
N LEU A 15 -35.21 11.89 -1.59
CA LEU A 15 -35.03 11.80 -3.04
C LEU A 15 -34.62 13.15 -3.69
N PHE A 16 -35.02 14.30 -3.11
CA PHE A 16 -34.65 15.62 -3.60
C PHE A 16 -33.29 16.14 -3.07
N SER A 17 -32.79 15.63 -1.94
CA SER A 17 -31.49 16.04 -1.38
C SER A 17 -30.27 15.38 -2.03
N CYS A 18 -30.47 14.40 -2.94
CA CYS A 18 -29.41 13.77 -3.71
C CYS A 18 -29.27 14.38 -5.13
N GLN A 19 -29.35 15.70 -5.25
CA GLN A 19 -28.95 16.35 -6.49
C GLN A 19 -27.43 16.59 -6.52
N PRO A 20 -26.69 16.11 -7.53
CA PRO A 20 -25.34 16.58 -7.77
C PRO A 20 -25.39 18.07 -8.11
N SER A 21 -24.53 18.84 -7.43
CA SER A 21 -24.37 20.28 -7.62
C SER A 21 -24.25 20.64 -9.12
N PRO A 22 -24.98 21.65 -9.62
CA PRO A 22 -24.80 22.13 -10.98
C PRO A 22 -23.43 22.81 -11.09
N LYS A 23 -22.46 22.11 -11.66
CA LYS A 23 -21.20 22.71 -12.13
C LYS A 23 -21.56 23.66 -13.26
N VAL A 24 -21.32 24.95 -13.03
CA VAL A 24 -21.39 26.01 -14.04
C VAL A 24 -20.60 25.57 -15.27
N GLN A 25 -21.29 25.48 -16.39
CA GLN A 25 -20.71 25.31 -17.72
C GLN A 25 -19.84 26.53 -18.02
N ASN A 26 -18.55 26.30 -18.24
CA ASN A 26 -17.83 27.02 -19.28
C ASN A 26 -17.38 25.97 -20.30
N GLU A 27 -17.77 26.25 -21.53
CA GLU A 27 -17.62 25.41 -22.72
C GLU A 27 -16.17 25.01 -22.97
N GLY A 28 -15.99 23.81 -23.53
CA GLY A 28 -14.75 23.43 -24.20
C GLY A 28 -14.12 22.16 -23.64
N ASP A 29 -14.46 21.07 -24.32
CA ASP A 29 -13.69 19.83 -24.44
C ASP A 29 -14.08 18.67 -23.51
N SER A 30 -14.35 17.55 -24.17
CA SER A 30 -14.86 16.31 -23.62
C SER A 30 -13.77 15.57 -22.86
N ASP A 31 -13.54 15.91 -21.60
CA ASP A 31 -12.66 15.10 -20.77
C ASP A 31 -13.48 13.97 -20.15
N ALA A 32 -13.40 12.81 -20.81
CA ALA A 32 -13.81 11.55 -20.23
C ALA A 32 -13.22 11.48 -18.82
N GLN A 33 -14.05 11.28 -17.80
CA GLN A 33 -13.53 10.86 -16.50
C GLN A 33 -12.84 9.51 -16.72
N GLU A 34 -11.53 9.55 -16.97
CA GLU A 34 -10.67 8.39 -16.90
C GLU A 34 -10.79 7.86 -15.47
N VAL A 35 -11.61 6.82 -15.32
CA VAL A 35 -11.56 5.97 -14.14
C VAL A 35 -10.14 5.44 -14.11
N PHE A 36 -9.28 6.03 -13.27
CA PHE A 36 -7.91 5.57 -13.06
C PHE A 36 -8.00 4.17 -12.44
N VAL A 37 -8.05 3.16 -13.30
CA VAL A 37 -7.96 1.76 -12.89
C VAL A 37 -6.52 1.57 -12.41
N ASP A 38 -6.35 1.38 -11.10
CA ASP A 38 -5.03 1.06 -10.53
C ASP A 38 -4.58 -0.30 -11.06
N THR A 39 -3.82 -0.28 -12.16
CA THR A 39 -3.22 -1.46 -12.79
C THR A 39 -2.05 -2.01 -11.98
N THR A 40 -1.70 -1.39 -10.84
CA THR A 40 -0.58 -1.82 -10.03
C THR A 40 -0.86 -3.20 -9.43
N PRO A 41 0.03 -4.20 -9.64
CA PRO A 41 -0.13 -5.52 -9.08
C PRO A 41 -0.37 -5.50 -7.56
N LYS A 42 -1.33 -6.29 -7.07
CA LYS A 42 -1.63 -6.39 -5.63
C LYS A 42 -0.46 -7.07 -4.92
N ALA A 43 -0.05 -6.53 -3.77
CA ALA A 43 0.98 -7.16 -2.96
C ALA A 43 0.40 -8.37 -2.22
N THR A 44 1.10 -9.50 -2.24
CA THR A 44 0.72 -10.75 -1.56
C THR A 44 1.14 -10.74 -0.08
N ALA A 45 2.22 -10.04 0.26
CA ALA A 45 2.76 -9.97 1.62
C ALA A 45 3.36 -8.58 1.92
N ILE A 46 3.52 -8.30 3.21
CA ILE A 46 4.20 -7.11 3.72
C ILE A 46 5.42 -7.54 4.55
N PHE A 47 6.62 -7.18 4.09
CA PHE A 47 7.87 -7.47 4.78
C PHE A 47 8.41 -6.24 5.48
N TRP A 48 8.57 -6.32 6.80
CA TRP A 48 9.25 -5.29 7.57
C TRP A 48 10.70 -5.70 7.82
N VAL A 49 11.60 -5.18 6.99
CA VAL A 49 12.95 -5.76 6.83
C VAL A 49 13.96 -5.29 7.87
N ASP A 50 13.66 -4.24 8.63
CA ASP A 50 14.58 -3.65 9.61
C ASP A 50 13.97 -3.39 11.00
N LYS A 51 12.77 -3.93 11.26
CA LYS A 51 11.97 -3.70 12.49
C LYS A 51 12.77 -3.85 13.80
N ASN A 52 13.74 -4.76 13.84
CA ASN A 52 14.46 -5.14 15.07
C ASN A 52 15.87 -4.53 15.19
N LYS A 53 16.35 -3.78 14.21
CA LYS A 53 17.68 -3.15 14.34
C LYS A 53 17.51 -2.02 15.33
N LYS A 54 17.94 -2.18 16.60
CA LYS A 54 17.91 -1.19 17.70
C LYS A 54 17.96 0.25 17.17
N LEU A 55 16.80 0.81 16.84
CA LEU A 55 16.72 2.13 16.26
C LEU A 55 16.72 3.08 17.45
N PRO A 56 17.61 4.08 17.50
CA PRO A 56 17.64 5.04 18.59
C PRO A 56 16.28 5.75 18.77
N GLY A 57 15.49 5.86 17.70
CA GLY A 57 14.11 6.33 17.74
C GLY A 57 13.17 5.48 18.59
N TYR A 58 13.32 4.15 18.56
CA TYR A 58 12.46 3.22 19.33
C TYR A 58 12.66 3.37 20.84
N MET A 59 13.89 3.66 21.27
CA MET A 59 14.23 3.86 22.69
C MET A 59 13.93 5.29 23.18
N SER A 60 13.72 6.25 22.29
CA SER A 60 13.53 7.67 22.65
C SER A 60 12.05 8.09 22.71
N GLY A 61 11.11 7.15 22.54
CA GLY A 61 9.66 7.41 22.58
C GLY A 61 9.14 8.25 21.42
N LYS A 62 9.98 8.57 20.42
CA LYS A 62 9.59 9.37 19.25
C LYS A 62 9.07 8.48 18.12
N PRO A 63 8.04 8.90 17.38
CA PRO A 63 7.60 8.20 16.18
C PRO A 63 8.77 8.01 15.20
N VAL A 64 9.03 6.76 14.82
CA VAL A 64 10.03 6.43 13.81
C VAL A 64 9.36 6.53 12.44
N PRO A 65 9.93 7.28 11.47
CA PRO A 65 9.37 7.33 10.14
C PRO A 65 9.44 5.94 9.48
N ILE A 66 8.35 5.50 8.85
CA ILE A 66 8.30 4.23 8.12
C ILE A 66 7.99 4.55 6.66
N ARG A 67 8.81 4.04 5.75
CA ARG A 67 8.56 4.12 4.31
C ARG A 67 8.15 2.74 3.78
N THR A 68 7.43 2.79 2.68
CA THR A 68 6.87 1.62 2.01
C THR A 68 7.20 1.71 0.52
N LEU A 69 7.61 0.60 -0.06
CA LEU A 69 7.69 0.42 -1.51
C LEU A 69 7.08 -0.92 -1.93
N LYS A 70 6.76 -1.05 -3.21
CA LYS A 70 6.27 -2.30 -3.81
C LYS A 70 7.30 -2.81 -4.81
N ALA A 71 7.59 -4.10 -4.75
CA ALA A 71 8.59 -4.74 -5.59
C ALA A 71 8.10 -6.12 -6.03
N GLN A 72 8.50 -6.53 -7.23
CA GLN A 72 8.48 -7.92 -7.62
C GLN A 72 9.69 -8.60 -7.03
N VAL A 73 9.47 -9.69 -6.31
CA VAL A 73 10.52 -10.45 -5.65
C VAL A 73 10.41 -11.91 -5.99
N GLU A 74 11.52 -12.61 -5.89
CA GLU A 74 11.57 -14.06 -5.83
C GLU A 74 11.81 -14.47 -4.38
N ILE A 75 10.96 -15.36 -3.86
CA ILE A 75 11.13 -15.96 -2.54
C ILE A 75 11.56 -17.40 -2.74
N ASP A 76 12.73 -17.77 -2.23
CA ASP A 76 13.21 -19.14 -2.36
C ASP A 76 12.54 -20.08 -1.33
N THR A 77 12.86 -21.37 -1.42
CA THR A 77 12.32 -22.40 -0.52
C THR A 77 12.86 -22.32 0.92
N VAL A 78 13.92 -21.55 1.15
CA VAL A 78 14.50 -21.32 2.49
C VAL A 78 14.10 -19.95 3.08
N GLY A 79 13.30 -19.17 2.34
CA GLY A 79 12.76 -17.88 2.73
C GLY A 79 13.69 -16.69 2.46
N CYS A 80 14.77 -16.83 1.69
CA CYS A 80 15.51 -15.69 1.15
C CYS A 80 14.63 -14.94 0.14
N ILE A 81 14.89 -13.64 0.01
CA ILE A 81 14.14 -12.77 -0.89
C ILE A 81 15.12 -12.04 -1.79
N GLU A 82 14.93 -12.18 -3.09
CA GLU A 82 15.65 -11.42 -4.12
C GLU A 82 14.71 -10.41 -4.77
N VAL A 83 15.15 -9.16 -4.93
CA VAL A 83 14.36 -8.13 -5.61
C VAL A 83 14.65 -8.17 -7.10
N LEU A 84 13.64 -8.47 -7.90
CA LEU A 84 13.74 -8.50 -9.36
C LEU A 84 13.50 -7.11 -9.96
N SER A 85 12.45 -6.42 -9.49
CA SER A 85 12.10 -5.09 -9.98
C SER A 85 11.32 -4.29 -8.94
N TYR A 86 11.41 -2.96 -9.02
CA TYR A 86 10.60 -2.04 -8.23
C TYR A 86 9.44 -1.53 -9.08
N VAL A 87 8.23 -1.51 -8.51
CA VAL A 87 7.05 -0.99 -9.20
C VAL A 87 7.19 0.50 -9.48
N LYS A 88 7.74 1.25 -8.52
CA LYS A 88 8.09 2.66 -8.69
C LYS A 88 9.61 2.80 -8.65
N PRO A 89 10.23 3.64 -9.51
CA PRO A 89 11.66 3.91 -9.45
C PRO A 89 12.08 4.32 -8.04
N GLN A 90 13.22 3.78 -7.58
CA GLN A 90 13.81 4.09 -6.28
C GLN A 90 15.21 4.67 -6.49
N THR A 91 15.67 5.50 -5.55
CA THR A 91 17.05 5.98 -5.53
C THR A 91 18.02 4.83 -5.24
N GLU A 92 19.27 4.96 -5.68
CA GLU A 92 20.29 3.93 -5.43
C GLU A 92 20.57 3.71 -3.94
N SER A 93 20.45 4.77 -3.12
CA SER A 93 20.60 4.70 -1.67
C SER A 93 19.53 3.81 -1.03
N VAL A 94 18.28 3.92 -1.48
CA VAL A 94 17.17 3.06 -1.05
C VAL A 94 17.38 1.63 -1.52
N LYS A 95 17.71 1.40 -2.81
CA LYS A 95 17.96 0.05 -3.33
C LYS A 95 19.05 -0.68 -2.52
N LYS A 96 20.19 -0.01 -2.29
CA LYS A 96 21.30 -0.54 -1.49
C LYS A 96 20.90 -0.85 -0.04
N HIS A 97 20.07 0.00 0.56
CA HIS A 97 19.57 -0.22 1.91
C HIS A 97 18.66 -1.45 2.00
N ILE A 98 17.73 -1.61 1.05
CA ILE A 98 16.83 -2.76 1.00
C ILE A 98 17.61 -4.05 0.81
N ASN A 99 18.52 -4.11 -0.17
CA ASN A 99 19.33 -5.30 -0.44
C ASN A 99 20.12 -5.73 0.81
N ARG A 100 20.75 -4.79 1.52
CA ARG A 100 21.45 -5.08 2.78
C ARG A 100 20.54 -5.63 3.87
N CYS A 101 19.27 -5.20 3.93
CA CYS A 101 18.33 -5.75 4.89
C CYS A 101 17.93 -7.17 4.49
N LEU A 102 17.71 -7.41 3.19
CA LEU A 102 17.32 -8.71 2.65
C LEU A 102 18.42 -9.78 2.73
N GLU A 103 19.70 -9.39 2.71
CA GLU A 103 20.84 -10.31 2.97
C GLU A 103 20.64 -11.15 4.25
N THR A 104 20.10 -10.52 5.30
CA THR A 104 19.84 -11.16 6.60
C THR A 104 18.39 -11.52 6.85
N PHE A 105 17.47 -10.99 6.04
CA PHE A 105 16.05 -11.25 6.20
C PHE A 105 15.73 -12.66 5.70
N ARG A 106 14.94 -13.38 6.49
CA ARG A 106 14.41 -14.69 6.11
C ARG A 106 12.92 -14.73 6.43
N VAL A 107 12.11 -15.12 5.47
CA VAL A 107 10.71 -15.47 5.71
C VAL A 107 10.69 -16.62 6.71
N LYS A 108 9.86 -16.49 7.75
CA LYS A 108 9.79 -17.53 8.78
C LYS A 108 9.22 -18.80 8.16
N LYS A 109 9.88 -19.94 8.38
CA LYS A 109 9.44 -21.24 7.90
C LYS A 109 7.98 -21.55 8.23
N VAL A 110 7.51 -21.20 9.43
CA VAL A 110 6.09 -21.37 9.83
C VAL A 110 5.09 -20.68 8.89
N LEU A 111 5.46 -19.54 8.29
CA LEU A 111 4.61 -18.84 7.33
C LEU A 111 4.64 -19.52 5.95
N MET A 112 5.72 -20.23 5.63
CA MET A 112 5.85 -20.96 4.38
C MET A 112 5.18 -22.34 4.47
N ASP A 113 5.42 -23.07 5.56
CA ASP A 113 4.82 -24.38 5.84
C ASP A 113 3.29 -24.30 5.95
N SER A 114 2.74 -23.16 6.37
CA SER A 114 1.29 -22.90 6.42
C SER A 114 0.71 -22.39 5.10
N ALA A 115 1.51 -22.28 4.04
CA ALA A 115 1.15 -21.69 2.75
C ALA A 115 0.63 -20.23 2.85
N TYR A 116 0.95 -19.53 3.95
CA TYR A 116 0.64 -18.10 4.09
C TYR A 116 1.53 -17.26 3.16
N ILE A 117 2.78 -17.68 2.97
CA ILE A 117 3.70 -17.13 1.97
C ILE A 117 4.23 -18.29 1.13
N ASN A 118 3.97 -18.25 -0.17
CA ASN A 118 4.47 -19.25 -1.11
C ASN A 118 5.84 -18.83 -1.68
N PRO A 119 6.77 -19.77 -1.89
CA PRO A 119 7.96 -19.54 -2.72
C PRO A 119 7.58 -19.16 -4.16
N GLY A 120 8.53 -18.55 -4.86
CA GLY A 120 8.41 -18.13 -6.25
C GLY A 120 8.29 -16.62 -6.43
N ILE A 121 7.94 -16.21 -7.66
CA ILE A 121 7.87 -14.81 -8.06
C ILE A 121 6.52 -14.22 -7.65
N GLN A 122 6.55 -13.13 -6.87
CA GLN A 122 5.36 -12.40 -6.46
C GLN A 122 5.63 -10.94 -6.16
N TYR A 123 4.56 -10.12 -6.18
CA TYR A 123 4.64 -8.72 -5.76
C TYR A 123 4.46 -8.61 -4.25
N VAL A 124 5.35 -7.90 -3.59
CA VAL A 124 5.30 -7.68 -2.14
C VAL A 124 5.49 -6.23 -1.79
N GLN A 125 5.05 -5.87 -0.60
CA GLN A 125 5.27 -4.56 -0.02
C GLN A 125 6.43 -4.64 0.98
N ILE A 126 7.47 -3.83 0.78
CA ILE A 126 8.62 -3.76 1.68
C ILE A 126 8.50 -2.50 2.52
N ARG A 127 8.49 -2.66 3.85
CA ARG A 127 8.51 -1.60 4.85
C ARG A 127 9.88 -1.50 5.48
N TYR A 128 10.41 -0.29 5.54
CA TYR A 128 11.72 0.02 6.09
C TYR A 128 11.75 1.38 6.77
N THR A 129 12.77 1.60 7.60
CA THR A 129 13.00 2.85 8.32
C THR A 129 14.09 3.65 7.60
N PRO A 130 13.80 4.85 7.07
CA PRO A 130 14.76 5.64 6.31
C PRO A 130 15.86 6.27 7.18
N SER A 131 15.77 6.20 8.52
CA SER A 131 16.67 6.88 9.47
C SER A 131 18.17 6.56 9.31
N LYS A 132 18.54 5.56 8.49
CA LYS A 132 19.94 5.18 8.19
C LYS A 132 20.39 5.52 6.77
N ILE A 133 19.54 6.19 5.98
CA ILE A 133 19.82 6.54 4.59
C ILE A 133 20.11 8.04 4.56
N LYS A 134 21.30 8.41 4.09
CA LYS A 134 21.58 9.78 3.65
C LYS A 134 21.16 9.85 2.19
N ASP A 135 20.27 10.79 1.86
CA ASP A 135 19.89 11.10 0.49
C ASP A 135 21.04 11.83 -0.23
#